data_AF-A0A6F8XC33-F1
#
_entry.id   AF-A0A6F8XC33-F1
#
_cell.length_a   1.000
_cell.length_b   1.000
_cell.length_c   1.000
_cell.angle_alpha   90.00
_cell.angle_beta   90.00
_cell.angle_gamma   90.00
#
_symmetry.space_group_name_H-M   'P 1'
#
loop_
_entity.id
_entity.type
_entity.pdbx_description
1 polymer ?
#
loop_
_entity_poly.entity_id
_entity_poly.type
_entity_poly.pdbx_seq_one_letter_code
_entity_poly.pdbx_strand_id
1 'polypeptide(L)'
;MKIKTSLAAAIISVVAIPAFASLGYSESQAEQLTEGVTPSEIILTGGFAHEYVLSLNESSEVKIASEHPGSSNFTLHMKAKLMDASGNIVSEANSVNGVFKIDERLDAGEYRLIVSGKAGGHGEDDTHQYSLHVGIQ
;
A
#
# COMPACT_ATOMS: atom_id res chain seq x y z
N MET A 1 -52.25 22.15 14.37
CA MET A 1 -51.29 22.17 13.24
C MET A 1 -50.09 21.32 13.66
N LYS A 2 -49.74 20.26 12.92
CA LYS A 2 -48.72 19.26 13.32
C LYS A 2 -47.33 19.69 12.82
N ILE A 3 -46.34 19.73 13.71
CA ILE A 3 -44.94 20.01 13.38
C ILE A 3 -44.31 18.71 12.86
N LYS A 4 -43.69 18.77 11.67
CA LYS A 4 -42.93 17.65 11.10
C LYS A 4 -41.44 17.98 11.24
N THR A 5 -40.75 17.31 12.15
CA THR A 5 -39.29 17.34 12.24
C THR A 5 -38.77 16.03 11.68
N SER A 6 -38.14 16.08 10.51
CA SER A 6 -37.37 14.96 9.97
C SER A 6 -35.94 15.12 10.44
N LEU A 7 -35.46 14.19 11.27
CA LEU A 7 -34.06 14.11 11.68
C LEU A 7 -33.33 13.26 10.63
N ALA A 8 -32.49 13.87 9.81
CA ALA A 8 -31.58 13.14 8.93
C ALA A 8 -30.39 12.66 9.78
N ALA A 9 -30.30 11.34 9.99
CA ALA A 9 -29.13 10.72 10.60
C ALA A 9 -28.04 10.58 9.53
N ALA A 10 -26.97 11.36 9.64
CA ALA A 10 -25.74 11.13 8.89
C ALA A 10 -25.02 9.93 9.53
N ILE A 11 -24.97 8.81 8.82
CA ILE A 11 -24.21 7.64 9.24
C ILE A 11 -22.74 7.96 8.94
N ILE A 12 -21.97 8.31 9.96
CA ILE A 12 -20.52 8.44 9.85
C ILE A 12 -19.97 7.01 9.90
N SER A 13 -19.69 6.43 8.74
CA SER A 13 -19.04 5.12 8.64
C SER A 13 -17.59 5.27 9.14
N VAL A 14 -17.35 4.87 10.39
CA VAL A 14 -16.00 4.77 10.94
C VAL A 14 -15.38 3.50 10.37
N VAL A 15 -14.50 3.63 9.39
CA VAL A 15 -13.65 2.51 8.95
C VAL A 15 -12.68 2.25 10.09
N ALA A 16 -12.84 1.12 10.80
CA ALA A 16 -11.94 0.72 11.86
C ALA A 16 -10.61 0.31 11.24
N ILE A 17 -9.59 1.16 11.32
CA ILE A 17 -8.24 0.78 10.92
C ILE A 17 -7.71 -0.16 12.00
N PRO A 18 -7.38 -1.43 11.69
CA PRO A 18 -6.81 -2.34 12.66
C PRO A 18 -5.46 -1.80 13.16
N ALA A 19 -5.30 -1.70 14.48
CA ALA A 19 -4.04 -1.31 15.09
C ALA A 19 -3.10 -2.52 15.14
N PHE A 20 -2.15 -2.60 14.21
CA PHE A 20 -1.04 -3.55 14.31
C PHE A 20 0.00 -3.02 15.29
N ALA A 21 0.54 -3.88 16.15
CA ALA A 21 1.64 -3.51 17.04
C ALA A 21 2.92 -3.29 16.21
N SER A 22 3.23 -2.02 15.90
CA SER A 22 4.44 -1.65 15.17
C SER A 22 5.69 -1.92 16.01
N LEU A 23 6.47 -2.91 15.59
CA LEU A 23 7.82 -3.14 16.10
C LEU A 23 8.78 -2.13 15.45
N GLY A 24 8.93 -0.96 16.09
CA GLY A 24 10.13 -0.12 15.94
C GLY A 24 10.25 0.74 14.68
N TYR A 25 9.22 0.85 13.83
CA TYR A 25 9.18 1.84 12.76
C TYR A 25 8.21 2.94 13.19
N SER A 26 8.70 4.19 13.24
CA SER A 26 7.89 5.38 13.54
C SER A 26 6.59 5.31 12.75
N GLU A 27 5.45 5.55 13.42
CA GLU A 27 4.09 5.56 12.87
C GLU A 27 4.01 6.42 11.60
N SER A 28 4.39 5.85 10.45
CA SER A 28 3.78 6.19 9.20
C SER A 28 2.45 5.45 9.24
N GLN A 29 1.39 6.22 9.45
CA GLN A 29 0.02 5.76 9.54
C GLN A 29 -0.25 4.83 8.35
N ALA A 30 -0.29 3.51 8.59
CA ALA A 30 -0.35 2.52 7.51
C ALA A 30 -1.48 2.88 6.54
N GLU A 31 -1.14 3.09 5.27
CA GLU A 31 -2.08 3.61 4.29
C GLU A 31 -3.03 2.49 3.86
N GLN A 32 -4.32 2.78 3.79
CA GLN A 32 -5.27 1.79 3.31
C GLN A 32 -5.09 1.60 1.79
N LEU A 33 -4.81 0.37 1.39
CA LEU A 33 -4.70 -0.04 0.00
C LEU A 33 -6.10 -0.40 -0.52
N THR A 34 -6.72 0.53 -1.22
CA THR A 34 -8.01 0.30 -1.91
C THR A 34 -7.79 0.01 -3.39
N GLU A 35 -8.77 -0.62 -4.03
CA GLU A 35 -8.78 -0.74 -5.49
C GLU A 35 -8.62 0.64 -6.16
N GLY A 36 -7.84 0.70 -7.24
CA GLY A 36 -7.48 1.93 -7.94
C GLY A 36 -6.00 2.26 -7.86
N VAL A 37 -5.68 3.54 -7.90
CA VAL A 37 -4.28 4.03 -7.90
C VAL A 37 -4.04 4.80 -6.61
N THR A 38 -2.98 4.45 -5.87
CA THR A 38 -2.57 5.24 -4.70
C THR A 38 -2.09 6.62 -5.14
N PRO A 39 -2.18 7.64 -4.27
CA PRO A 39 -1.63 8.96 -4.59
C PRO A 39 -0.17 8.87 -5.04
N SER A 40 0.18 9.59 -6.12
CA SER A 40 1.49 9.58 -6.76
C SER A 40 2.61 10.29 -5.97
N GLU A 41 2.36 10.60 -4.69
CA GLU A 41 3.26 11.38 -3.83
C GLU A 41 4.00 10.50 -2.82
N ILE A 42 3.94 9.17 -2.94
CA ILE A 42 4.64 8.31 -1.99
C ILE A 42 6.14 8.43 -2.23
N ILE A 43 6.81 9.01 -1.25
CA ILE A 43 8.25 9.22 -1.25
C ILE A 43 8.92 7.97 -0.68
N LEU A 44 9.52 7.17 -1.55
CA LEU A 44 10.45 6.13 -1.14
C LEU A 44 11.75 6.78 -0.69
N THR A 45 12.07 6.64 0.60
CA THR A 45 13.32 7.10 1.20
C THR A 45 14.17 5.89 1.56
N GLY A 46 15.45 5.88 1.16
CA GLY A 46 16.39 4.82 1.50
C GLY A 46 16.38 4.50 3.00
N GLY A 47 16.03 3.26 3.35
CA GLY A 47 15.97 2.80 4.75
C GLY A 47 14.60 2.92 5.44
N PHE A 48 13.60 3.50 4.78
CA PHE A 48 12.22 3.58 5.28
C PHE A 48 11.30 2.74 4.41
N ALA A 49 10.64 1.76 5.03
CA ALA A 49 9.61 0.98 4.37
C ALA A 49 8.24 1.66 4.56
N HIS A 50 7.43 1.64 3.50
CA HIS A 50 6.02 1.99 3.54
C HIS A 50 5.19 0.75 3.78
N GLU A 51 4.18 0.90 4.63
CA GLU A 51 3.25 -0.17 4.97
C GLU A 51 1.84 0.22 4.51
N TYR A 52 1.22 -0.69 3.78
CA TYR A 52 -0.15 -0.57 3.33
C TYR A 52 -1.02 -1.71 3.85
N VAL A 53 -2.26 -1.40 4.22
CA VAL A 53 -3.23 -2.38 4.70
C VAL A 53 -4.26 -2.67 3.61
N LEU A 54 -4.41 -3.94 3.23
CA LEU A 54 -5.42 -4.43 2.30
C LEU A 54 -6.41 -5.32 3.05
N SER A 55 -7.69 -4.93 3.04
CA SER A 55 -8.77 -5.70 3.65
C SER A 55 -9.64 -6.31 2.56
N LEU A 56 -9.80 -7.64 2.57
CA LEU A 56 -10.63 -8.37 1.62
C LEU A 56 -11.84 -8.98 2.33
N ASN A 57 -13.03 -8.69 1.83
CA ASN A 57 -14.28 -9.25 2.36
C ASN A 57 -14.57 -10.66 1.83
N GLU A 58 -13.97 -11.02 0.70
CA GLU A 58 -14.12 -12.32 0.05
C GLU A 58 -12.83 -12.74 -0.65
N SER A 59 -12.72 -14.02 -0.97
CA SER A 59 -11.57 -14.56 -1.69
C SER A 59 -11.52 -13.97 -3.09
N SER A 60 -10.47 -13.20 -3.40
CA SER A 60 -10.34 -12.34 -4.59
C SER A 60 -9.00 -12.53 -5.29
N GLU A 61 -8.95 -12.30 -6.61
CA GLU A 61 -7.69 -12.18 -7.35
C GLU A 61 -7.17 -10.74 -7.20
N VAL A 62 -5.99 -10.59 -6.60
CA VAL A 62 -5.40 -9.30 -6.26
C VAL A 62 -4.16 -9.05 -7.11
N LYS A 63 -4.18 -7.93 -7.84
CA LYS A 63 -3.09 -7.46 -8.69
C LYS A 63 -2.58 -6.14 -8.14
N ILE A 64 -1.29 -6.11 -7.78
CA ILE A 64 -0.63 -4.90 -7.29
C ILE A 64 0.57 -4.63 -8.19
N ALA A 65 0.64 -3.46 -8.81
CA ALA A 65 1.76 -3.06 -9.64
C ALA A 65 2.32 -1.70 -9.20
N SER A 66 3.64 -1.55 -9.18
CA SER A 66 4.25 -0.24 -8.96
C SER A 66 4.51 0.49 -10.26
N GLU A 67 4.36 1.80 -10.21
CA GLU A 67 4.80 2.73 -11.25
C GLU A 67 5.62 3.84 -10.59
N HIS A 68 6.64 4.33 -11.29
CA HIS A 68 7.38 5.50 -10.83
C HIS A 68 7.57 6.49 -11.99
N PRO A 69 7.41 7.80 -11.76
CA PRO A 69 7.77 8.81 -12.74
C PRO A 69 9.29 8.96 -12.73
N GLY A 70 10.00 8.41 -13.71
CA GLY A 70 11.43 8.68 -13.78
C GLY A 70 12.11 8.31 -15.08
N SER A 71 13.24 8.98 -15.29
CA SER A 71 14.06 8.89 -16.50
C SER A 71 14.89 7.61 -16.54
N SER A 72 15.21 7.13 -17.74
CA SER A 72 15.90 5.88 -18.04
C SER A 72 17.31 5.68 -17.44
N ASN A 73 17.80 6.64 -16.65
CA ASN A 73 19.22 6.72 -16.28
C ASN A 73 19.51 6.43 -14.79
N PHE A 74 18.51 6.13 -13.96
CA PHE A 74 18.72 5.75 -12.56
C PHE A 74 18.22 4.33 -12.26
N THR A 75 18.84 3.69 -11.27
CA THR A 75 18.46 2.35 -10.78
C THR A 75 17.72 2.50 -9.46
N LEU A 76 16.43 2.13 -9.44
CA LEU A 76 15.61 2.12 -8.23
C LEU A 76 15.34 0.68 -7.82
N HIS A 77 16.07 0.22 -6.79
CA HIS A 77 15.82 -1.09 -6.23
C HIS A 77 14.59 -1.03 -5.34
N MET A 78 13.51 -1.68 -5.75
CA MET A 78 12.28 -1.82 -4.95
C MET A 78 12.06 -3.26 -4.55
N LYS A 79 11.50 -3.43 -3.36
CA LYS A 79 11.10 -4.72 -2.81
C LYS A 79 9.72 -4.57 -2.19
N ALA A 80 8.82 -5.45 -2.58
CA ALA A 80 7.46 -5.54 -2.06
C ALA A 80 7.26 -6.90 -1.42
N LYS A 81 6.74 -6.92 -0.19
CA LYS A 81 6.33 -8.14 0.52
C LYS A 81 4.87 -8.03 0.88
N LEU A 82 4.07 -8.98 0.41
CA LEU A 82 2.69 -9.12 0.84
C LEU A 82 2.63 -10.17 1.96
N MET A 83 2.07 -9.78 3.10
CA MET A 83 1.99 -10.60 4.30
C MET A 83 0.54 -10.78 4.71
N ASP A 84 0.17 -11.98 5.18
CA ASP A 84 -1.11 -12.20 5.83
C ASP A 84 -1.16 -11.61 7.25
N ALA A 85 -2.33 -11.66 7.88
CA ALA A 85 -2.53 -11.20 9.26
C ALA A 85 -1.60 -11.90 10.28
N SER A 86 -1.22 -13.15 10.03
CA SER A 86 -0.30 -13.93 10.88
C SER A 86 1.15 -13.53 10.70
N GLY A 87 1.46 -12.71 9.68
CA GLY A 87 2.81 -12.30 9.33
C GLY A 87 3.53 -13.27 8.40
N ASN A 88 2.83 -14.24 7.80
CA ASN A 88 3.43 -15.08 6.77
C ASN A 88 3.52 -14.30 5.46
N ILE A 89 4.65 -14.41 4.77
CA ILE A 89 4.81 -13.84 3.43
C ILE A 89 4.02 -14.73 2.46
N VAL A 90 2.98 -14.16 1.85
CA VAL A 90 2.18 -14.84 0.83
C VAL A 90 2.72 -14.57 -0.57
N SER A 91 3.36 -13.42 -0.79
CA SER A 91 4.03 -13.10 -2.05
C SER A 91 5.14 -12.07 -1.87
N GLU A 92 6.14 -12.10 -2.74
CA GLU A 92 7.27 -11.16 -2.74
C GLU A 92 7.65 -10.79 -4.16
N ALA A 93 7.90 -9.49 -4.40
CA ALA A 93 8.42 -8.99 -5.66
C ALA A 93 9.66 -8.12 -5.44
N ASN A 94 10.62 -8.22 -6.36
CA ASN A 94 11.85 -7.43 -6.33
C ASN A 94 12.05 -6.81 -7.71
N SER A 95 12.46 -5.55 -7.76
CA SER A 95 12.72 -4.80 -8.99
C SER A 95 13.99 -3.98 -8.87
N VAL A 96 14.71 -3.84 -9.99
CA VAL A 96 15.89 -2.97 -10.10
C VAL A 96 15.57 -1.65 -10.81
N ASN A 97 14.40 -1.55 -11.44
CA ASN A 97 13.97 -0.39 -12.23
C ASN A 97 12.70 0.26 -11.64
N GLY A 98 12.41 0.04 -10.36
CA GLY A 98 11.24 0.63 -9.70
C GLY A 98 9.86 0.06 -10.10
N VAL A 99 9.81 -0.97 -10.96
CA VAL A 99 8.56 -1.57 -11.44
C VAL A 99 8.45 -3.01 -10.95
N PHE A 100 7.48 -3.31 -10.09
CA PHE A 100 7.16 -4.66 -9.63
C PHE A 100 5.69 -5.00 -9.88
N LYS A 101 5.36 -6.30 -9.88
CA LYS A 101 4.00 -6.81 -9.94
C LYS A 101 3.81 -7.96 -8.95
N ILE A 102 2.68 -7.98 -8.26
CA ILE A 102 2.15 -9.08 -7.47
C ILE A 102 0.80 -9.47 -8.10
N ASP A 103 0.54 -10.77 -8.24
CA ASP A 103 -0.66 -11.32 -8.85
C ASP A 103 -1.01 -12.60 -8.09
N GLU A 104 -1.93 -12.49 -7.13
CA GLU A 104 -2.20 -13.56 -6.16
C GLU A 104 -3.69 -13.74 -5.90
N ARG A 105 -4.08 -15.00 -5.72
CA ARG A 105 -5.39 -15.37 -5.20
C ARG A 105 -5.34 -15.33 -3.68
N LEU A 106 -6.04 -14.39 -3.07
CA LEU A 106 -6.05 -14.17 -1.61
C LEU A 106 -7.42 -14.53 -1.06
N ASP A 107 -7.46 -15.09 0.16
CA ASP A 107 -8.71 -15.34 0.87
C ASP A 107 -9.23 -14.08 1.56
N ALA A 108 -10.47 -14.14 2.06
CA ALA A 108 -11.01 -13.06 2.87
C ALA A 108 -10.16 -12.86 4.12
N GLY A 109 -9.78 -11.60 4.40
CA GLY A 109 -8.93 -11.27 5.54
C GLY A 109 -8.12 -9.99 5.36
N GLU A 110 -7.23 -9.76 6.31
CA GLU A 110 -6.34 -8.61 6.35
C GLU A 110 -4.94 -8.97 5.87
N TYR A 111 -4.38 -8.10 5.04
CA TYR A 111 -3.05 -8.23 4.46
C TYR A 111 -2.26 -6.95 4.63
N ARG A 112 -0.94 -7.09 4.70
CA ARG A 112 0.01 -5.97 4.74
C ARG A 112 0.94 -6.04 3.55
N LEU A 113 0.99 -4.97 2.77
CA LEU A 113 2.01 -4.78 1.75
C LEU A 113 3.12 -3.90 2.33
N ILE A 114 4.32 -4.45 2.46
CA ILE A 114 5.52 -3.71 2.85
C ILE A 114 6.33 -3.41 1.60
N VAL A 115 6.42 -2.12 1.24
CA VAL A 115 7.22 -1.64 0.12
C VAL A 115 8.44 -0.91 0.66
N SER A 116 9.61 -1.35 0.26
CA SER A 116 10.88 -0.70 0.58
C SER A 116 11.69 -0.51 -0.67
N GLY A 117 12.63 0.43 -0.64
CA GLY A 117 13.58 0.54 -1.72
C GLY A 117 14.74 1.44 -1.41
N LYS A 118 15.66 1.45 -2.36
CA LYS A 118 16.92 2.15 -2.28
C LYS A 118 17.32 2.59 -3.68
N ALA A 119 17.65 3.87 -3.81
CA ALA A 119 18.26 4.39 -5.02
C ALA A 119 19.71 3.91 -5.13
N GLY A 120 20.12 3.52 -6.33
CA GLY A 120 21.52 3.25 -6.66
C GLY A 120 22.11 4.42 -7.44
N GLY A 121 23.11 5.12 -6.90
CA GLY A 121 23.81 6.22 -7.57
C GLY A 121 24.66 7.05 -6.62
N HIS A 122 25.71 7.71 -7.12
CA HIS A 122 26.48 8.68 -6.34
C HIS A 122 25.79 10.05 -6.42
N GLY A 123 25.13 10.48 -5.33
CA GLY A 123 24.76 11.89 -5.12
C GLY A 123 23.37 12.33 -5.62
N GLU A 124 22.45 11.40 -5.88
CA GLU A 124 21.04 11.75 -6.14
C GLU A 124 20.24 11.73 -4.83
N ASP A 125 19.21 12.58 -4.73
CA ASP A 125 18.31 12.61 -3.59
C ASP A 125 17.72 11.21 -3.36
N ASP A 126 17.84 10.67 -2.15
CA ASP A 126 17.31 9.34 -1.77
C ASP A 126 15.78 9.27 -1.78
N THR A 127 15.10 10.29 -2.31
CA THR A 127 13.65 10.51 -2.33
C THR A 127 13.11 10.24 -3.73
N HIS A 128 12.35 9.17 -3.89
CA HIS A 128 11.75 8.78 -5.17
C HIS A 128 10.25 8.66 -5.05
N GLN A 129 9.51 9.29 -5.95
CA GLN A 129 8.06 9.11 -6.01
C GLN A 129 7.71 7.77 -6.64
N TYR A 130 6.68 7.11 -6.12
CA TYR A 130 6.05 5.98 -6.78
C TYR A 130 4.54 5.96 -6.50
N SER A 131 3.80 5.22 -7.31
CA SER A 131 2.39 4.90 -7.11
C SER A 131 2.18 3.38 -7.19
N LEU A 132 1.10 2.92 -6.59
CA LEU A 132 0.64 1.54 -6.66
C LEU A 132 -0.70 1.51 -7.39
N HIS A 133 -0.80 0.58 -8.34
CA HIS A 133 -2.04 0.25 -9.05
C HIS A 133 -2.56 -1.07 -8.50
N VAL A 134 -3.80 -1.05 -8.01
CA VAL A 134 -4.43 -2.15 -7.30
C VAL A 134 -5.70 -2.54 -8.04
N GLY A 135 -5.76 -3.80 -8.49
CA GLY A 135 -6.96 -4.41 -9.03
C GLY A 135 -7.41 -5.58 -8.16
N ILE A 136 -8.70 -5.67 -7.88
CA ILE A 136 -9.32 -6.75 -7.09
C ILE A 136 -10.47 -7.32 -7.91
N GLN A 137 -10.48 -8.64 -8.12
CA GLN A 137 -11.45 -9.35 -8.98
C GLN A 137 -12.08 -10.55 -8.30
#